data_AF-W7LD40-F1
#
_entry.id   AF-W7LD40-F1
#
_cell.length_a   1.000
_cell.length_b   1.000
_cell.length_c   1.000
_cell.angle_alpha   90.00
_cell.angle_beta   90.00
_cell.angle_gamma   90.00
#
_symmetry.space_group_name_H-M   'P 1'
#
loop_
_entity.id
_entity.type
_entity.pdbx_description
1 polymer ?
#
loop_
_entity_poly.entity_id
_entity_poly.type
_entity_poly.pdbx_seq_one_letter_code
_entity_poly.pdbx_strand_id
1 'polypeptide(L)'
;MKKSACFLLAFMLFFQSMGAFEAKAAGTLESYVKPSIKAYPNISIYYENLSTGETYSYNSSKIRPAASTIKLPLALFVYDLASKGKINLSEKLTYRSHHYYGGSGVIQKDRVGTSYTIRDLLEKCIVYSDNIAFIMLREKVGKSNFINYAKSLGGKTVYPAGMNVTTANDLSVYLKHVWNFAGKNPQYGNELLNLLANTVYKETIAPGLASKKVAHKVGYIPKDLIYNDAAIIMDDQPYILVIMTTGIPVKKDVKFISSLAGKVHTYHINSSVNLFLKHLADAERASSALHRQIYVDYEGKATVKPYAAYNQTGNSLIQAKKAYADLSETHKKAYSPKLKNIELTRERAMNFIDGITAGEKLTVKQRELESHKRAGDLDKMEASYHSLSSLIKRQAQYLYRVHGKTTRDAVLKQYKDPSEKILEETRMAVTLNMVLDQIKVDHTAQNQSGAEKGILYFESNLSKVSDPVVIKALQNKYNELYVQ
;
A
#
# COMPACT_ATOMS: atom_id res chain seq x y z
N MET A 1 28.18 39.61 38.28
CA MET A 1 27.02 39.43 37.36
C MET A 1 27.52 39.52 35.92
N LYS A 2 27.05 38.61 35.06
CA LYS A 2 27.22 38.52 33.58
C LYS A 2 28.65 38.20 33.10
N LYS A 3 29.03 36.93 32.91
CA LYS A 3 28.67 35.94 31.86
C LYS A 3 28.92 36.39 30.41
N SER A 4 29.86 35.65 29.80
CA SER A 4 29.89 35.18 28.42
C SER A 4 30.54 36.07 27.35
N ALA A 5 31.77 35.71 27.01
CA ALA A 5 32.39 35.94 25.71
C ALA A 5 32.14 34.73 24.79
N CYS A 6 31.85 35.03 23.52
CA CYS A 6 31.60 34.12 22.42
C CYS A 6 32.78 33.19 22.10
N PHE A 7 32.48 32.01 21.57
CA PHE A 7 33.25 31.47 20.45
C PHE A 7 32.46 30.42 19.63
N LEU A 8 32.36 30.71 18.31
CA LEU A 8 32.15 29.84 17.12
C LEU A 8 30.91 28.92 17.05
N LEU A 9 30.30 28.66 15.90
CA LEU A 9 30.11 29.31 14.60
C LEU A 9 29.18 28.36 13.81
N ALA A 10 28.37 28.91 12.91
CA ALA A 10 27.76 28.22 11.77
C ALA A 10 26.66 27.15 12.05
N PHE A 11 25.49 27.61 12.51
CA PHE A 11 24.22 26.93 12.20
C PHE A 11 23.18 27.98 11.79
N MET A 12 23.33 28.53 10.59
CA MET A 12 22.27 29.34 9.99
C MET A 12 22.39 29.33 8.46
N LEU A 13 21.22 29.12 7.83
CA LEU A 13 20.87 29.47 6.46
C LEU A 13 21.20 28.43 5.36
N PHE A 14 20.42 27.36 5.34
CA PHE A 14 19.84 26.83 4.09
C PHE A 14 18.44 26.25 4.39
N PHE A 15 17.50 27.14 4.68
CA PHE A 15 16.07 26.91 4.49
C PHE A 15 15.56 28.04 3.61
N GLN A 16 15.84 27.95 2.31
CA GLN A 16 15.16 28.76 1.31
C GLN A 16 14.23 27.85 0.50
N SER A 17 12.96 28.23 0.55
CA SER A 17 11.85 27.89 -0.34
C SER A 17 11.58 26.42 -0.63
N MET A 18 11.17 25.69 0.41
CA MET A 18 9.98 24.85 0.21
C MET A 18 8.82 25.83 -0.03
N GLY A 19 8.47 26.04 -1.30
CA GLY A 19 7.20 26.66 -1.64
C GLY A 19 6.12 25.93 -0.86
N ALA A 20 5.53 26.61 0.12
CA ALA A 20 4.31 26.15 0.73
C ALA A 20 3.32 26.04 -0.41
N PHE A 21 3.07 24.82 -0.88
CA PHE A 21 1.83 24.52 -1.56
C PHE A 21 0.78 24.72 -0.47
N GLU A 22 0.29 25.95 -0.32
CA GLU A 22 -0.94 26.22 0.39
C GLU A 22 -1.96 25.29 -0.27
N ALA A 23 -2.30 24.23 0.46
CA ALA A 23 -3.44 23.39 0.12
C ALA A 23 -4.67 24.28 0.31
N LYS A 24 -4.96 25.08 -0.72
CA LYS A 24 -6.21 25.79 -0.87
C LYS A 24 -7.30 24.75 -0.61
N ALA A 25 -8.12 24.98 0.42
CA ALA A 25 -9.15 24.04 0.85
C ALA A 25 -9.79 23.41 -0.40
N ALA A 26 -9.62 22.10 -0.57
CA ALA A 26 -10.05 21.43 -1.79
C ALA A 26 -11.56 21.64 -1.92
N GLY A 27 -11.98 22.56 -2.80
CA GLY A 27 -13.39 22.86 -3.02
C GLY A 27 -14.14 21.59 -3.42
N THR A 28 -15.41 21.47 -3.09
CA THR A 28 -16.24 20.31 -3.49
C THR A 28 -16.29 20.17 -5.01
N LEU A 29 -16.54 18.96 -5.54
CA LEU A 29 -16.69 18.76 -6.99
C LEU A 29 -17.75 19.69 -7.59
N GLU A 30 -18.83 19.97 -6.85
CA GLU A 30 -19.84 20.98 -7.20
C GLU A 30 -19.21 22.33 -7.56
N SER A 31 -18.25 22.83 -6.78
CA SER A 31 -17.59 24.12 -7.05
C SER A 31 -16.83 24.14 -8.39
N TYR A 32 -16.27 23.00 -8.82
CA TYR A 32 -15.55 22.87 -10.08
C TYR A 32 -16.50 22.80 -11.28
N VAL A 33 -17.66 22.16 -11.13
CA VAL A 33 -18.60 21.94 -12.24
C VAL A 33 -19.69 23.00 -12.35
N LYS A 34 -20.03 23.71 -11.27
CA LYS A 34 -21.09 24.73 -11.22
C LYS A 34 -21.00 25.79 -12.32
N PRO A 35 -19.82 26.34 -12.69
CA PRO A 35 -19.72 27.27 -13.82
C PRO A 35 -20.15 26.64 -15.16
N SER A 36 -19.80 25.37 -15.38
CA SER A 36 -20.17 24.61 -16.57
C SER A 36 -21.67 24.32 -16.60
N ILE A 37 -22.26 23.97 -15.45
CA ILE A 37 -23.71 23.76 -15.29
C ILE A 37 -24.48 25.05 -15.55
N LYS A 38 -24.01 26.20 -15.02
CA LYS A 38 -24.67 27.50 -15.25
C LYS A 38 -24.68 27.88 -16.73
N ALA A 39 -23.58 27.59 -17.45
CA ALA A 39 -23.50 27.84 -18.87
C ALA A 39 -24.40 26.89 -19.69
N TYR A 40 -24.54 25.63 -19.26
CA TYR A 40 -25.30 24.60 -19.95
C TYR A 40 -26.12 23.76 -18.96
N PRO A 41 -27.32 24.21 -18.55
CA PRO A 41 -28.11 23.52 -17.51
C PRO A 41 -28.71 22.18 -18.00
N ASN A 42 -28.83 22.00 -19.32
CA ASN A 42 -29.43 20.81 -19.93
C ASN A 42 -28.44 19.66 -20.14
N ILE A 43 -27.56 19.42 -19.17
CA ILE A 43 -26.62 18.29 -19.13
C ILE A 43 -26.93 17.33 -17.99
N SER A 44 -26.41 16.11 -18.07
CA SER A 44 -26.36 15.17 -16.95
C SER A 44 -24.91 14.77 -16.71
N ILE A 45 -24.50 14.77 -15.45
CA ILE A 45 -23.16 14.40 -15.00
C ILE A 45 -23.30 13.30 -13.96
N TYR A 46 -22.48 12.27 -14.08
CA TYR A 46 -22.23 11.30 -13.02
C TYR A 46 -20.73 11.11 -12.88
N TYR A 47 -20.24 11.16 -11.64
CA TYR A 47 -18.86 10.83 -11.26
C TYR A 47 -18.88 9.82 -10.12
N GLU A 48 -18.00 8.83 -10.19
CA GLU A 48 -17.74 7.91 -9.09
C GLU A 48 -16.25 7.57 -9.05
N ASN A 49 -15.59 7.88 -7.95
CA ASN A 49 -14.26 7.38 -7.66
C ASN A 49 -14.34 5.91 -7.23
N LEU A 50 -13.77 5.01 -8.03
CA LEU A 50 -13.87 3.56 -7.80
C LEU A 50 -13.01 3.08 -6.62
N SER A 51 -12.03 3.89 -6.19
CA SER A 51 -11.22 3.59 -5.01
C SER A 51 -11.88 4.01 -3.70
N THR A 52 -12.58 5.16 -3.71
CA THR A 52 -13.12 5.76 -2.47
C THR A 52 -14.62 5.56 -2.31
N GLY A 53 -15.34 5.28 -3.41
CA GLY A 53 -16.80 5.28 -3.46
C GLY A 53 -17.42 6.69 -3.44
N GLU A 54 -16.61 7.75 -3.50
CA GLU A 54 -17.10 9.12 -3.64
C GLU A 54 -17.90 9.27 -4.93
N THR A 55 -19.12 9.77 -4.83
CA THR A 55 -19.98 10.05 -5.98
C THR A 55 -20.38 11.51 -6.08
N TYR A 56 -20.58 11.98 -7.31
CA TYR A 56 -21.25 13.25 -7.61
C TYR A 56 -22.23 13.05 -8.76
N SER A 57 -23.39 13.68 -8.67
CA SER A 57 -24.43 13.57 -9.69
C SER A 57 -25.14 14.89 -9.91
N TYR A 58 -25.33 15.25 -11.18
CA TYR A 58 -26.18 16.36 -11.60
C TYR A 58 -27.13 15.88 -12.70
N ASN A 59 -28.45 16.01 -12.50
CA ASN A 59 -29.48 15.50 -13.41
C ASN A 59 -29.26 14.04 -13.85
N SER A 60 -28.61 13.20 -13.03
CA SER A 60 -28.12 11.90 -13.50
C SER A 60 -29.23 10.87 -13.77
N SER A 61 -30.41 11.07 -13.15
CA SER A 61 -31.63 10.28 -13.40
C SER A 61 -32.47 10.80 -14.58
N LYS A 62 -32.09 11.91 -15.22
CA LYS A 62 -32.87 12.47 -16.34
C LYS A 62 -32.75 11.55 -17.56
N ILE A 63 -33.89 11.11 -18.07
CA ILE A 63 -33.97 10.27 -19.28
C ILE A 63 -33.53 11.10 -20.48
N ARG A 64 -32.59 10.56 -21.25
CA ARG A 64 -32.05 11.16 -22.48
C ARG A 64 -31.85 10.09 -23.54
N PRO A 65 -31.83 10.44 -24.84
CA PRO A 65 -31.47 9.49 -25.88
C PRO A 65 -30.09 8.88 -25.61
N ALA A 66 -30.02 7.56 -25.63
CA ALA A 66 -28.76 6.86 -25.37
C ALA A 66 -27.79 7.01 -26.55
N ALA A 67 -28.33 7.14 -27.76
CA ALA A 67 -27.54 7.05 -28.99
C ALA A 67 -26.70 5.76 -28.97
N SER A 68 -25.43 5.83 -29.38
CA SER A 68 -24.54 4.66 -29.41
C SER A 68 -23.99 4.21 -28.05
N THR A 69 -24.27 4.89 -26.93
CA THR A 69 -23.80 4.42 -25.60
C THR A 69 -24.46 3.11 -25.19
N ILE A 70 -25.64 2.79 -25.74
CA ILE A 70 -26.35 1.50 -25.53
C ILE A 70 -25.54 0.27 -26.01
N LYS A 71 -24.54 0.47 -26.86
CA LYS A 71 -23.62 -0.58 -27.32
C LYS A 71 -22.75 -1.13 -26.19
N LEU A 72 -22.52 -0.32 -25.14
CA LEU A 72 -21.73 -0.71 -23.97
C LEU A 72 -22.30 -1.93 -23.24
N PRO A 73 -23.56 -1.93 -22.74
CA PRO A 73 -24.12 -3.11 -22.09
C PRO A 73 -24.30 -4.31 -23.04
N LEU A 74 -24.46 -4.10 -24.34
CA LEU A 74 -24.51 -5.21 -25.31
C LEU A 74 -23.15 -5.90 -25.43
N ALA A 75 -22.07 -5.14 -25.60
CA ALA A 75 -20.73 -5.72 -25.70
C ALA A 75 -20.35 -6.47 -24.41
N LEU A 76 -20.65 -5.88 -23.24
CA LEU A 76 -20.48 -6.56 -21.96
C LEU A 76 -21.28 -7.87 -21.89
N PHE A 77 -22.52 -7.89 -22.37
CA PHE A 77 -23.35 -9.10 -22.40
C PHE A 77 -22.72 -10.21 -23.26
N VAL A 78 -22.23 -9.89 -24.45
CA VAL A 78 -21.60 -10.87 -25.34
C VAL A 78 -20.33 -11.43 -24.71
N TYR A 79 -19.48 -10.58 -24.11
CA TYR A 79 -18.29 -11.03 -23.40
C TYR A 79 -18.61 -11.87 -22.15
N ASP A 80 -19.66 -11.54 -21.41
CA ASP A 80 -20.14 -12.33 -20.26
C ASP A 80 -20.70 -13.70 -20.69
N LEU A 81 -21.35 -13.78 -21.84
CA LEU A 81 -21.74 -15.08 -22.42
C LEU A 81 -20.52 -15.88 -22.87
N ALA A 82 -19.51 -15.24 -23.45
CA ALA A 82 -18.27 -15.89 -23.86
C ALA A 82 -17.47 -16.42 -22.66
N SER A 83 -17.36 -15.65 -21.57
CA SER A 83 -16.68 -16.11 -20.35
C SER A 83 -17.37 -17.31 -19.69
N LYS A 84 -18.67 -17.48 -19.94
CA LYS A 84 -19.48 -18.62 -19.51
C LYS A 84 -19.52 -19.77 -20.52
N GLY A 85 -18.74 -19.70 -21.60
CA GLY A 85 -18.73 -20.72 -22.67
C GLY A 85 -20.01 -20.81 -23.50
N LYS A 86 -20.92 -19.84 -23.38
CA LYS A 86 -22.22 -19.84 -24.08
C LYS A 86 -22.13 -19.26 -25.49
N ILE A 87 -21.07 -18.51 -25.79
CA ILE A 87 -20.77 -17.96 -27.12
C ILE A 87 -19.30 -18.21 -27.44
N ASN A 88 -19.02 -18.64 -28.67
CA ASN A 88 -17.66 -18.70 -29.21
C ASN A 88 -17.37 -17.40 -29.98
N LEU A 89 -16.42 -16.59 -29.52
CA LEU A 89 -16.06 -15.33 -30.18
C LEU A 89 -15.51 -15.50 -31.61
N SER A 90 -15.08 -16.71 -31.99
CA SER A 90 -14.62 -17.04 -33.34
C SER A 90 -15.75 -17.48 -34.29
N GLU A 91 -16.98 -17.66 -33.77
CA GLU A 91 -18.16 -17.93 -34.59
C GLU A 91 -18.37 -16.81 -35.61
N LYS A 92 -18.69 -17.17 -36.86
CA LYS A 92 -18.93 -16.20 -37.94
C LYS A 92 -20.42 -15.92 -38.10
N LEU A 93 -20.77 -14.64 -38.18
CA LEU A 93 -22.10 -14.15 -38.55
C LEU A 93 -22.04 -13.48 -39.92
N THR A 94 -23.04 -13.74 -40.75
CA THR A 94 -23.13 -13.18 -42.11
C THR A 94 -23.92 -11.87 -42.11
N TYR A 95 -23.36 -10.82 -42.69
CA TYR A 95 -24.06 -9.58 -42.94
C TYR A 95 -25.14 -9.77 -44.01
N ARG A 96 -26.42 -9.61 -43.64
CA ARG A 96 -27.59 -9.75 -44.51
C ARG A 96 -28.21 -8.38 -44.80
N SER A 97 -28.96 -8.28 -45.89
CA SER A 97 -29.60 -7.03 -46.34
C SER A 97 -30.44 -6.35 -45.25
N HIS A 98 -31.20 -7.12 -44.47
CA HIS A 98 -32.04 -6.59 -43.39
C HIS A 98 -31.26 -6.06 -42.16
N HIS A 99 -29.97 -6.36 -42.05
CA HIS A 99 -29.13 -5.76 -41.00
C HIS A 99 -28.69 -4.33 -41.37
N TYR A 100 -28.83 -3.91 -42.63
CA TYR A 100 -28.34 -2.60 -43.08
C TYR A 100 -28.97 -1.47 -42.27
N TYR A 101 -28.10 -0.59 -41.76
CA TYR A 101 -28.50 0.62 -41.07
C TYR A 101 -27.42 1.69 -41.26
N GLY A 102 -27.81 2.86 -41.74
CA GLY A 102 -26.87 3.96 -42.02
C GLY A 102 -26.30 4.64 -40.77
N GLY A 103 -25.51 5.68 -40.98
CA GLY A 103 -24.85 6.44 -39.91
C GLY A 103 -23.43 5.92 -39.64
N SER A 104 -23.06 5.76 -38.36
CA SER A 104 -21.72 5.28 -37.98
C SER A 104 -21.52 3.80 -38.32
N GLY A 105 -20.35 3.49 -38.87
CA GLY A 105 -19.93 2.11 -39.14
C GLY A 105 -19.11 1.99 -40.42
N VAL A 106 -18.32 0.92 -40.47
CA VAL A 106 -17.48 0.53 -41.60
C VAL A 106 -18.15 -0.59 -42.43
N ILE A 107 -18.97 -1.45 -41.81
CA ILE A 107 -19.61 -2.61 -42.48
C ILE A 107 -20.58 -2.18 -43.58
N GLN A 108 -21.18 -0.99 -43.47
CA GLN A 108 -22.13 -0.49 -44.49
C GLN A 108 -21.50 -0.31 -45.88
N LYS A 109 -20.16 -0.30 -45.96
CA LYS A 109 -19.38 -0.22 -47.20
C LYS A 109 -19.06 -1.59 -47.78
N ASP A 110 -19.24 -2.65 -47.00
CA ASP A 110 -18.90 -4.01 -47.38
C ASP A 110 -20.08 -4.68 -48.09
N ARG A 111 -19.80 -5.70 -48.90
CA ARG A 111 -20.82 -6.42 -49.65
C ARG A 111 -21.71 -7.22 -48.70
N VAL A 112 -23.03 -7.16 -48.90
CA VAL A 112 -23.97 -8.10 -48.27
C VAL A 112 -23.55 -9.54 -48.59
N GLY A 113 -23.49 -10.40 -47.57
CA GLY A 113 -22.94 -11.75 -47.63
C GLY A 113 -21.56 -11.87 -47.00
N THR A 114 -20.87 -10.76 -46.72
CA THR A 114 -19.60 -10.77 -45.98
C THR A 114 -19.81 -11.34 -44.58
N SER A 115 -18.87 -12.17 -44.11
CA SER A 115 -18.97 -12.84 -42.80
C SER A 115 -17.87 -12.35 -41.87
N TYR A 116 -18.24 -12.04 -40.63
CA TYR A 116 -17.34 -11.52 -39.59
C TYR A 116 -17.42 -12.42 -38.36
N THR A 117 -16.31 -12.56 -37.63
CA THR A 117 -16.36 -13.23 -36.33
C THR A 117 -17.09 -12.37 -35.31
N ILE A 118 -17.68 -12.97 -34.27
CA ILE A 118 -18.28 -12.22 -33.17
C ILE A 118 -17.25 -11.26 -32.53
N ARG A 119 -15.98 -11.68 -32.41
CA ARG A 119 -14.89 -10.80 -31.94
C ARG A 119 -14.72 -9.57 -32.83
N ASP A 120 -14.69 -9.74 -34.15
CA ASP A 120 -14.54 -8.63 -35.09
C ASP A 120 -15.77 -7.69 -35.06
N LEU A 121 -16.97 -8.25 -34.88
CA LEU A 121 -18.18 -7.45 -34.69
C LEU A 121 -18.15 -6.66 -33.38
N LEU A 122 -17.61 -7.21 -32.28
CA LEU A 122 -17.43 -6.47 -31.02
C LEU A 122 -16.47 -5.29 -31.19
N GLU A 123 -15.34 -5.52 -31.87
CA GLU A 123 -14.40 -4.46 -32.22
C GLU A 123 -15.09 -3.37 -33.05
N LYS A 124 -15.77 -3.74 -34.14
CA LYS A 124 -16.50 -2.78 -35.00
C LYS A 124 -17.59 -2.02 -34.25
N CYS A 125 -18.34 -2.72 -33.39
CA CYS A 125 -19.41 -2.14 -32.57
C CYS A 125 -18.88 -1.11 -31.57
N ILE A 126 -17.72 -1.35 -30.96
CA ILE A 126 -17.15 -0.46 -29.94
C ILE A 126 -16.25 0.61 -30.55
N VAL A 127 -15.24 0.21 -31.31
CA VAL A 127 -14.17 1.10 -31.83
C VAL A 127 -14.70 2.06 -32.89
N TYR A 128 -15.49 1.55 -33.83
CA TYR A 128 -16.05 2.33 -34.96
C TYR A 128 -17.51 2.73 -34.74
N SER A 129 -18.08 2.36 -33.59
CA SER A 129 -19.48 2.60 -33.27
C SER A 129 -20.42 2.07 -34.37
N ASP A 130 -20.10 0.93 -34.97
CA ASP A 130 -20.81 0.39 -36.13
C ASP A 130 -22.25 -0.05 -35.79
N ASN A 131 -23.23 0.46 -36.54
CA ASN A 131 -24.64 0.15 -36.32
C ASN A 131 -25.04 -1.25 -36.81
N ILE A 132 -24.46 -1.72 -37.90
CA ILE A 132 -24.73 -3.05 -38.46
C ILE A 132 -24.15 -4.12 -37.53
N ALA A 133 -22.94 -3.91 -37.00
CA ALA A 133 -22.34 -4.80 -36.01
C ALA A 133 -23.22 -4.92 -34.76
N PHE A 134 -23.75 -3.79 -34.26
CA PHE A 134 -24.70 -3.80 -33.13
C PHE A 134 -25.97 -4.60 -33.43
N ILE A 135 -26.55 -4.44 -34.63
CA ILE A 135 -27.75 -5.18 -35.03
C ILE A 135 -27.47 -6.68 -35.08
N MET A 136 -26.38 -7.10 -35.73
CA MET A 136 -25.98 -8.50 -35.85
C MET A 136 -25.71 -9.14 -34.48
N LEU A 137 -24.97 -8.45 -33.60
CA LEU A 137 -24.70 -8.94 -32.24
C LEU A 137 -25.98 -9.03 -31.41
N ARG A 138 -26.86 -8.01 -31.48
CA ARG A 138 -28.14 -8.00 -30.75
C ARG A 138 -29.08 -9.10 -31.22
N GLU A 139 -29.10 -9.37 -32.53
CA GLU A 139 -29.86 -10.48 -33.10
C GLU A 139 -29.33 -11.81 -32.59
N LYS A 140 -28.01 -12.03 -32.63
CA LYS A 140 -27.36 -13.26 -32.13
C LYS A 140 -27.69 -13.56 -30.67
N VAL A 141 -27.67 -12.57 -29.79
CA VAL A 141 -27.96 -12.77 -28.35
C VAL A 141 -29.45 -12.68 -28.01
N GLY A 142 -30.27 -12.20 -28.93
CA GLY A 142 -31.70 -11.92 -28.72
C GLY A 142 -31.95 -10.58 -28.03
N LYS A 143 -32.81 -9.73 -28.62
CA LYS A 143 -33.15 -8.39 -28.10
C LYS A 143 -33.70 -8.44 -26.67
N SER A 144 -34.61 -9.36 -26.37
CA SER A 144 -35.21 -9.50 -25.03
C SER A 144 -34.17 -9.92 -23.99
N ASN A 145 -33.27 -10.83 -24.33
CA ASN A 145 -32.18 -11.26 -23.44
C ASN A 145 -31.22 -10.10 -23.15
N PHE A 146 -30.86 -9.32 -24.17
CA PHE A 146 -30.05 -8.12 -23.98
C PHE A 146 -30.72 -7.10 -23.03
N ILE A 147 -32.01 -6.81 -23.24
CA ILE A 147 -32.76 -5.89 -22.37
C ILE A 147 -32.80 -6.41 -20.93
N ASN A 148 -33.09 -7.70 -20.75
CA ASN A 148 -33.13 -8.35 -19.44
C ASN A 148 -31.75 -8.34 -18.77
N TYR A 149 -30.68 -8.58 -19.53
CA TYR A 149 -29.32 -8.50 -19.04
C TYR A 149 -28.98 -7.09 -18.54
N ALA A 150 -29.20 -6.07 -19.37
CA ALA A 150 -28.94 -4.67 -18.97
C ALA A 150 -29.76 -4.28 -17.72
N LYS A 151 -31.01 -4.72 -17.60
CA LYS A 151 -31.81 -4.53 -16.38
C LYS A 151 -31.26 -5.29 -15.18
N SER A 152 -30.77 -6.51 -15.38
CA SER A 152 -30.17 -7.33 -14.31
C SER A 152 -28.88 -6.73 -13.75
N LEU A 153 -28.16 -5.92 -14.54
CA LEU A 153 -27.03 -5.13 -14.06
C LEU A 153 -27.46 -3.96 -13.17
N GLY A 154 -28.76 -3.61 -13.15
CA GLY A 154 -29.31 -2.48 -12.40
C GLY A 154 -29.83 -1.34 -13.28
N GLY A 155 -29.79 -1.48 -14.61
CA GLY A 155 -30.33 -0.50 -15.55
C GLY A 155 -31.86 -0.36 -15.43
N LYS A 156 -32.35 0.84 -15.16
CA LYS A 156 -33.79 1.13 -15.00
C LYS A 156 -34.42 1.60 -16.29
N THR A 157 -33.69 2.37 -17.11
CA THR A 157 -34.19 2.94 -18.36
C THR A 157 -33.58 2.18 -19.55
N VAL A 158 -34.15 1.02 -19.87
CA VAL A 158 -33.67 0.15 -20.95
C VAL A 158 -34.80 -0.15 -21.92
N TYR A 159 -34.78 0.49 -23.08
CA TYR A 159 -35.82 0.38 -24.11
C TYR A 159 -37.28 0.52 -23.62
N PRO A 160 -37.62 1.51 -22.76
CA PRO A 160 -39.01 1.73 -22.37
C PRO A 160 -39.85 2.04 -23.60
N ALA A 161 -40.96 1.33 -23.78
CA ALA A 161 -41.80 1.37 -24.99
C ALA A 161 -40.99 1.24 -26.31
N GLY A 162 -39.84 0.53 -26.28
CA GLY A 162 -38.98 0.34 -27.44
C GLY A 162 -38.05 1.51 -27.78
N MET A 163 -38.05 2.59 -26.99
CA MET A 163 -37.23 3.79 -27.26
C MET A 163 -35.78 3.63 -26.80
N ASN A 164 -34.81 4.02 -27.62
CA ASN A 164 -33.38 3.98 -27.27
C ASN A 164 -32.99 5.18 -26.37
N VAL A 165 -33.43 5.15 -25.12
CA VAL A 165 -33.15 6.14 -24.08
C VAL A 165 -32.47 5.49 -22.88
N THR A 166 -31.70 6.27 -22.13
CA THR A 166 -30.95 5.86 -20.93
C THR A 166 -30.84 7.04 -19.96
N THR A 167 -30.25 6.80 -18.80
CA THR A 167 -29.83 7.85 -17.85
C THR A 167 -28.31 7.79 -17.63
N ALA A 168 -27.74 8.83 -17.01
CA ALA A 168 -26.33 8.81 -16.64
C ALA A 168 -26.06 7.78 -15.52
N ASN A 169 -27.05 7.56 -14.63
CA ASN A 169 -27.01 6.50 -13.62
C ASN A 169 -26.98 5.10 -14.26
N ASP A 170 -27.79 4.84 -15.30
CA ASP A 170 -27.77 3.53 -15.96
C ASP A 170 -26.41 3.28 -16.65
N LEU A 171 -25.86 4.30 -17.31
CA LEU A 171 -24.55 4.18 -17.95
C LEU A 171 -23.42 3.98 -16.94
N SER A 172 -23.46 4.64 -15.77
CA SER A 172 -22.45 4.44 -14.74
C SER A 172 -22.50 3.03 -14.15
N VAL A 173 -23.70 2.48 -13.96
CA VAL A 173 -23.89 1.09 -13.55
C VAL A 173 -23.23 0.13 -14.54
N TYR A 174 -23.45 0.33 -15.85
CA TYR A 174 -22.81 -0.53 -16.87
C TYR A 174 -21.29 -0.43 -16.85
N LEU A 175 -20.73 0.79 -16.74
CA LEU A 175 -19.28 0.98 -16.63
C LEU A 175 -18.71 0.30 -15.37
N LYS A 176 -19.38 0.41 -14.23
CA LYS A 176 -18.98 -0.27 -13.00
C LYS A 176 -18.96 -1.79 -13.17
N HIS A 177 -19.93 -2.34 -13.91
CA HIS A 177 -19.94 -3.75 -14.28
C HIS A 177 -18.82 -4.12 -15.25
N VAL A 178 -18.49 -3.28 -16.24
CA VAL A 178 -17.31 -3.49 -17.10
C VAL A 178 -16.03 -3.55 -16.28
N TRP A 179 -15.83 -2.59 -15.36
CA TRP A 179 -14.67 -2.55 -14.48
C TRP A 179 -14.54 -3.81 -13.62
N ASN A 180 -15.62 -4.19 -12.95
CA ASN A 180 -15.66 -5.39 -12.12
C ASN A 180 -15.47 -6.68 -12.93
N PHE A 181 -16.00 -6.72 -14.17
CA PHE A 181 -15.84 -7.85 -15.06
C PHE A 181 -14.38 -8.02 -15.49
N ALA A 182 -13.64 -6.94 -15.75
CA ALA A 182 -12.20 -7.00 -16.02
C ALA A 182 -11.39 -7.54 -14.83
N GLY A 183 -11.76 -7.19 -13.60
CA GLY A 183 -11.13 -7.77 -12.40
C GLY A 183 -11.42 -9.28 -12.24
N LYS A 184 -12.63 -9.74 -12.56
CA LYS A 184 -13.05 -11.14 -12.39
C LYS A 184 -12.70 -12.05 -13.57
N ASN A 185 -12.68 -11.51 -14.79
CA ASN A 185 -12.42 -12.23 -16.04
C ASN A 185 -11.41 -11.44 -16.89
N PRO A 186 -10.12 -11.40 -16.48
CA PRO A 186 -9.14 -10.51 -17.11
C PRO A 186 -8.99 -10.68 -18.62
N GLN A 187 -9.08 -11.92 -19.14
CA GLN A 187 -8.99 -12.17 -20.58
C GLN A 187 -10.05 -11.40 -21.38
N TYR A 188 -11.33 -11.52 -21.02
CA TYR A 188 -12.43 -10.91 -21.77
C TYR A 188 -12.67 -9.46 -21.38
N GLY A 189 -12.55 -9.13 -20.10
CA GLY A 189 -12.79 -7.76 -19.63
C GLY A 189 -11.68 -6.80 -20.05
N ASN A 190 -10.41 -7.24 -20.11
CA ASN A 190 -9.34 -6.39 -20.64
C ASN A 190 -9.46 -6.23 -22.16
N GLU A 191 -9.98 -7.23 -22.89
CA GLU A 191 -10.30 -7.07 -24.32
C GLU A 191 -11.33 -5.95 -24.51
N LEU A 192 -12.44 -5.96 -23.75
CA LEU A 192 -13.45 -4.89 -23.81
C LEU A 192 -12.91 -3.51 -23.41
N LEU A 193 -12.14 -3.43 -22.32
CA LEU A 193 -11.49 -2.17 -21.90
C LEU A 193 -10.54 -1.65 -22.99
N ASN A 194 -9.79 -2.53 -23.64
CA ASN A 194 -8.89 -2.17 -24.73
C ASN A 194 -9.64 -1.66 -25.97
N LEU A 195 -10.77 -2.28 -26.33
CA LEU A 195 -11.62 -1.77 -27.42
C LEU A 195 -12.17 -0.37 -27.09
N LEU A 196 -12.65 -0.17 -25.86
CA LEU A 196 -13.16 1.13 -25.38
C LEU A 196 -12.06 2.21 -25.34
N ALA A 197 -10.81 1.84 -25.04
CA ALA A 197 -9.68 2.76 -25.02
C ALA A 197 -9.15 3.13 -26.42
N ASN A 198 -9.39 2.28 -27.41
CA ASN A 198 -8.90 2.45 -28.79
C ASN A 198 -9.98 2.90 -29.78
N THR A 199 -11.13 3.36 -29.30
CA THR A 199 -12.15 4.00 -30.13
C THR A 199 -11.59 5.12 -31.02
N VAL A 200 -12.15 5.26 -32.22
CA VAL A 200 -11.77 6.35 -33.15
C VAL A 200 -12.31 7.71 -32.71
N TYR A 201 -13.28 7.73 -31.78
CA TYR A 201 -13.91 8.94 -31.26
C TYR A 201 -13.18 9.43 -30.00
N LYS A 202 -12.25 10.37 -30.17
CA LYS A 202 -11.31 10.81 -29.11
C LYS A 202 -11.52 12.25 -28.67
N GLU A 203 -12.60 12.90 -29.10
CA GLU A 203 -12.75 14.35 -29.02
C GLU A 203 -13.50 14.83 -27.75
N THR A 204 -14.23 13.95 -27.06
CA THR A 204 -15.09 14.27 -25.91
C THR A 204 -14.38 14.28 -24.56
N ILE A 205 -14.49 13.24 -23.72
CA ILE A 205 -13.84 13.24 -22.40
C ILE A 205 -12.31 13.20 -22.54
N ALA A 206 -11.82 12.41 -23.50
CA ALA A 206 -10.39 12.09 -23.62
C ALA A 206 -9.43 13.30 -23.75
N PRO A 207 -9.71 14.37 -24.53
CA PRO A 207 -8.77 15.50 -24.65
C PRO A 207 -8.66 16.36 -23.40
N GLY A 208 -9.62 16.25 -22.47
CA GLY A 208 -9.53 16.89 -21.16
C GLY A 208 -8.54 16.18 -20.22
N LEU A 209 -8.00 15.03 -20.64
CA LEU A 209 -7.23 14.08 -19.84
C LEU A 209 -5.97 13.62 -20.60
N ALA A 210 -5.04 12.94 -19.93
CA ALA A 210 -3.93 12.29 -20.62
C ALA A 210 -4.44 11.12 -21.49
N SER A 211 -4.19 11.18 -22.81
CA SER A 211 -4.91 10.45 -23.87
C SER A 211 -4.66 8.92 -23.99
N LYS A 212 -4.25 8.23 -22.91
CA LYS A 212 -4.05 6.76 -22.87
C LYS A 212 -4.74 6.04 -21.70
N LYS A 213 -5.44 6.78 -20.83
CA LYS A 213 -6.08 6.24 -19.63
C LYS A 213 -7.62 6.26 -19.71
N VAL A 214 -8.21 6.47 -20.88
CA VAL A 214 -9.66 6.69 -21.02
C VAL A 214 -10.27 5.56 -21.84
N ALA A 215 -11.02 4.68 -21.19
CA ALA A 215 -11.84 3.65 -21.84
C ALA A 215 -13.28 4.14 -21.88
N HIS A 216 -13.81 4.46 -23.07
CA HIS A 216 -15.10 5.15 -23.16
C HIS A 216 -15.94 4.76 -24.37
N LYS A 217 -17.24 5.00 -24.28
CA LYS A 217 -18.18 4.86 -25.39
C LYS A 217 -18.96 6.16 -25.59
N VAL A 218 -18.75 6.78 -26.74
CA VAL A 218 -19.54 7.94 -27.17
C VAL A 218 -20.89 7.55 -27.77
N GLY A 219 -21.84 8.48 -27.71
CA GLY A 219 -23.12 8.39 -28.41
C GLY A 219 -23.54 9.74 -28.99
N TYR A 220 -23.52 9.85 -30.31
CA TYR A 220 -23.83 11.09 -31.02
C TYR A 220 -25.11 11.00 -31.83
N ILE A 221 -25.90 12.08 -31.78
CA ILE A 221 -26.97 12.37 -32.73
C ILE A 221 -26.84 13.86 -33.10
N PRO A 222 -25.90 14.23 -33.98
CA PRO A 222 -25.57 15.63 -34.26
C PRO A 222 -26.76 16.48 -34.70
N LYS A 223 -27.67 15.89 -35.49
CA LYS A 223 -28.90 16.56 -35.95
C LYS A 223 -29.83 17.01 -34.80
N ASP A 224 -29.77 16.32 -33.67
CA ASP A 224 -30.60 16.56 -32.49
C ASP A 224 -29.79 17.25 -31.37
N LEU A 225 -28.54 17.67 -31.67
CA LEU A 225 -27.63 18.32 -30.71
C LEU A 225 -27.37 17.45 -29.45
N ILE A 226 -27.13 16.15 -29.67
CA ILE A 226 -26.87 15.17 -28.61
C ILE A 226 -25.47 14.61 -28.75
N TYR A 227 -24.68 14.81 -27.70
CA TYR A 227 -23.33 14.29 -27.53
C TYR A 227 -23.19 13.69 -26.13
N ASN A 228 -23.15 12.37 -26.05
CA ASN A 228 -22.96 11.63 -24.80
C ASN A 228 -21.59 10.97 -24.80
N ASP A 229 -21.01 10.86 -23.61
CA ASP A 229 -19.81 10.09 -23.36
C ASP A 229 -19.85 9.43 -21.98
N ALA A 230 -19.44 8.17 -21.92
CA ALA A 230 -19.46 7.35 -20.72
C ALA A 230 -18.10 6.65 -20.64
N ALA A 231 -17.30 7.01 -19.64
CA ALA A 231 -15.89 6.67 -19.54
C ALA A 231 -15.53 6.05 -18.18
N ILE A 232 -14.61 5.08 -18.23
CA ILE A 232 -13.73 4.70 -17.12
C ILE A 232 -12.38 5.36 -17.38
N ILE A 233 -11.91 6.13 -16.40
CA ILE A 233 -10.61 6.74 -16.41
C ILE A 233 -9.70 5.89 -15.52
N MET A 234 -8.72 5.23 -16.13
CA MET A 234 -7.78 4.28 -15.55
C MET A 234 -6.52 5.00 -15.05
N ASP A 235 -6.70 5.94 -14.13
CA ASP A 235 -5.61 6.61 -13.44
C ASP A 235 -5.18 5.84 -12.17
N ASP A 236 -4.20 6.36 -11.41
CA ASP A 236 -3.74 5.78 -10.15
C ASP A 236 -4.90 5.58 -9.15
N GLN A 237 -5.94 6.41 -9.26
CA GLN A 237 -7.24 6.23 -8.61
C GLN A 237 -8.31 6.16 -9.71
N PRO A 238 -8.76 4.96 -10.13
CA PRO A 238 -9.68 4.85 -11.25
C PRO A 238 -11.04 5.45 -10.90
N TYR A 239 -11.72 6.05 -11.88
CA TYR A 239 -13.05 6.65 -11.69
C TYR A 239 -13.93 6.55 -12.93
N ILE A 240 -15.24 6.58 -12.71
CA ILE A 240 -16.26 6.66 -13.74
C ILE A 240 -16.63 8.13 -13.96
N LEU A 241 -16.79 8.53 -15.21
CA LEU A 241 -17.37 9.81 -15.59
C LEU A 241 -18.36 9.61 -16.74
N VAL A 242 -19.60 10.05 -16.55
CA VAL A 242 -20.63 10.08 -17.58
C VAL A 242 -21.08 11.52 -17.78
N ILE A 243 -21.04 11.99 -19.02
CA ILE A 243 -21.55 13.30 -19.43
C ILE A 243 -22.55 13.08 -20.57
N MET A 244 -23.79 13.51 -20.38
CA MET A 244 -24.84 13.46 -21.39
C MET A 244 -25.38 14.86 -21.67
N THR A 245 -25.62 15.18 -22.94
CA THR A 245 -26.06 16.52 -23.37
C THR A 245 -27.37 16.48 -24.14
N THR A 246 -28.08 17.61 -24.18
CA THR A 246 -29.24 17.81 -25.05
C THR A 246 -29.32 19.29 -25.42
N GLY A 247 -29.38 19.60 -26.73
CA GLY A 247 -29.64 20.95 -27.22
C GLY A 247 -28.42 21.89 -27.23
N ILE A 248 -27.19 21.37 -27.33
CA ILE A 248 -25.96 22.20 -27.37
C ILE A 248 -25.37 22.23 -28.81
N PRO A 249 -25.04 23.40 -29.42
CA PRO A 249 -24.60 23.50 -30.82
C PRO A 249 -23.18 23.04 -31.18
N VAL A 250 -23.10 22.26 -32.27
CA VAL A 250 -21.89 21.63 -32.83
C VAL A 250 -20.75 22.63 -33.06
N LYS A 251 -19.63 22.41 -32.38
CA LYS A 251 -18.32 23.13 -32.33
C LYS A 251 -17.97 23.64 -30.93
N LYS A 252 -18.95 24.02 -30.10
CA LYS A 252 -18.73 24.36 -28.69
C LYS A 252 -18.77 23.13 -27.76
N ASP A 253 -19.48 22.07 -28.15
CA ASP A 253 -19.91 20.97 -27.26
C ASP A 253 -18.82 19.96 -26.91
N VAL A 254 -18.05 19.55 -27.90
CA VAL A 254 -16.98 18.57 -27.73
C VAL A 254 -15.88 19.16 -26.83
N LYS A 255 -15.54 20.44 -27.04
CA LYS A 255 -14.65 21.21 -26.16
C LYS A 255 -15.27 21.47 -24.78
N PHE A 256 -16.60 21.61 -24.69
CA PHE A 256 -17.28 21.71 -23.41
C PHE A 256 -17.17 20.42 -22.61
N ILE A 257 -17.42 19.25 -23.22
CA ILE A 257 -17.28 17.95 -22.56
C ILE A 257 -15.83 17.74 -22.10
N SER A 258 -14.84 18.02 -22.96
CA SER A 258 -13.42 17.89 -22.61
C SER A 258 -13.00 18.86 -21.50
N SER A 259 -13.46 20.12 -21.56
CA SER A 259 -13.18 21.12 -20.51
C SER A 259 -13.82 20.73 -19.18
N LEU A 260 -15.07 20.27 -19.18
CA LEU A 260 -15.75 19.77 -17.99
C LEU A 260 -15.03 18.53 -17.43
N ALA A 261 -14.64 17.58 -18.27
CA ALA A 261 -13.87 16.42 -17.86
C ALA A 261 -12.53 16.81 -17.22
N GLY A 262 -11.81 17.78 -17.79
CA GLY A 262 -10.57 18.31 -17.21
C GLY A 262 -10.78 18.97 -15.84
N LYS A 263 -11.90 19.66 -15.60
CA LYS A 263 -12.25 20.20 -14.28
C LYS A 263 -12.57 19.10 -13.27
N VAL A 264 -13.35 18.10 -13.66
CA VAL A 264 -13.64 16.92 -12.82
C VAL A 264 -12.36 16.17 -12.49
N HIS A 265 -11.47 15.99 -13.46
CA HIS A 265 -10.18 15.34 -13.26
C HIS A 265 -9.28 16.15 -12.33
N THR A 266 -9.26 17.48 -12.49
CA THR A 266 -8.51 18.39 -11.60
C THR A 266 -9.02 18.27 -10.17
N TYR A 267 -10.33 18.20 -9.94
CA TYR A 267 -10.88 17.89 -8.62
C TYR A 267 -10.43 16.51 -8.15
N HIS A 268 -10.58 15.49 -9.00
CA HIS A 268 -10.26 14.11 -8.67
C HIS A 268 -8.81 13.98 -8.20
N ILE A 269 -7.83 14.50 -8.93
CA ILE A 269 -6.42 14.42 -8.54
C ILE A 269 -6.09 15.24 -7.28
N ASN A 270 -6.84 16.31 -7.01
CA ASN A 270 -6.60 17.22 -5.89
C ASN A 270 -7.51 16.97 -4.67
N SER A 271 -8.38 15.95 -4.69
CA SER A 271 -9.24 15.67 -3.55
C SER A 271 -8.42 15.17 -2.37
N SER A 272 -8.78 15.59 -1.14
CA SER A 272 -8.04 15.22 0.08
C SER A 272 -7.98 13.70 0.27
N VAL A 273 -9.02 12.99 -0.16
CA VAL A 273 -9.08 11.52 -0.10
C VAL A 273 -8.06 10.87 -1.04
N ASN A 274 -7.93 11.35 -2.28
CA ASN A 274 -6.98 10.77 -3.23
C ASN A 274 -5.53 11.09 -2.86
N LEU A 275 -5.27 12.30 -2.36
CA LEU A 275 -3.97 12.65 -1.81
C LEU A 275 -3.61 11.76 -0.61
N PHE A 276 -4.57 11.54 0.29
CA PHE A 276 -4.40 10.62 1.41
C PHE A 276 -4.11 9.18 0.94
N LEU A 277 -4.89 8.65 0.00
CA LEU A 277 -4.72 7.27 -0.49
C LEU A 277 -3.36 7.06 -1.14
N LYS A 278 -2.86 8.05 -1.89
CA LYS A 278 -1.50 8.03 -2.43
C LYS A 278 -0.45 7.88 -1.32
N HIS A 279 -0.49 8.75 -0.31
CA HIS A 279 0.45 8.68 0.80
C HIS A 279 0.29 7.43 1.67
N LEU A 280 -0.94 6.95 1.83
CA LEU A 280 -1.22 5.70 2.52
C LEU A 280 -0.58 4.51 1.79
N ALA A 281 -0.70 4.43 0.47
CA ALA A 281 -0.09 3.37 -0.32
C ALA A 281 1.45 3.39 -0.21
N ASP A 282 2.07 4.58 -0.20
CA ASP A 282 3.51 4.72 0.05
C ASP A 282 3.89 4.20 1.44
N ALA A 283 3.09 4.54 2.47
CA ALA A 283 3.31 4.10 3.84
C ALA A 283 3.09 2.59 4.02
N GLU A 284 2.08 2.00 3.39
CA GLU A 284 1.83 0.54 3.41
C GLU A 284 2.97 -0.22 2.73
N ARG A 285 3.49 0.27 1.60
CA ARG A 285 4.65 -0.33 0.92
C ARG A 285 5.92 -0.27 1.77
N ALA A 286 6.23 0.89 2.35
CA ALA A 286 7.37 1.05 3.24
C ALA A 286 7.24 0.18 4.51
N SER A 287 6.04 0.14 5.08
CA SER A 287 5.72 -0.69 6.25
C SER A 287 5.88 -2.18 5.97
N SER A 288 5.47 -2.64 4.78
CA SER A 288 5.63 -4.04 4.36
C SER A 288 7.11 -4.41 4.19
N ALA A 289 7.93 -3.52 3.65
CA ALA A 289 9.38 -3.72 3.57
C ALA A 289 10.03 -3.76 4.96
N LEU A 290 9.66 -2.83 5.85
CA LEU A 290 10.12 -2.83 7.24
C LEU A 290 9.73 -4.11 7.97
N HIS A 291 8.49 -4.59 7.78
CA HIS A 291 8.00 -5.84 8.37
C HIS A 291 8.92 -7.01 8.01
N ARG A 292 9.26 -7.21 6.73
CA ARG A 292 10.13 -8.31 6.33
C ARG A 292 11.52 -8.23 6.96
N GLN A 293 12.04 -7.03 7.18
CA GLN A 293 13.38 -6.81 7.76
C GLN A 293 13.45 -6.94 9.28
N ILE A 294 12.31 -7.00 9.99
CA ILE A 294 12.28 -7.15 11.46
C ILE A 294 11.90 -8.57 11.92
N TYR A 295 11.62 -9.48 10.98
CA TYR A 295 11.27 -10.87 11.26
C TYR A 295 12.24 -11.82 10.55
N VAL A 296 12.85 -12.73 11.31
CA VAL A 296 13.85 -13.69 10.78
C VAL A 296 13.25 -14.75 9.88
N ASP A 297 11.94 -15.01 9.99
CA ASP A 297 11.21 -15.91 9.09
C ASP A 297 11.09 -15.34 7.66
N TYR A 298 11.52 -14.09 7.45
CA TYR A 298 11.56 -13.40 6.16
C TYR A 298 12.98 -12.92 5.83
N GLU A 299 13.26 -11.62 5.96
CA GLU A 299 14.54 -11.00 5.59
C GLU A 299 15.34 -10.52 6.81
N GLY A 300 14.75 -10.57 8.01
CA GLY A 300 15.32 -10.02 9.22
C GLY A 300 16.56 -10.78 9.69
N LYS A 301 17.53 -10.05 10.24
CA LYS A 301 18.75 -10.61 10.83
C LYS A 301 18.94 -10.04 12.22
N ALA A 302 19.21 -10.91 13.21
CA ALA A 302 19.44 -10.51 14.60
C ALA A 302 20.62 -9.54 14.78
N THR A 303 21.46 -9.35 13.76
CA THR A 303 22.63 -8.47 13.76
C THR A 303 22.45 -7.18 12.96
N VAL A 304 21.30 -6.97 12.32
CA VAL A 304 21.08 -5.83 11.41
C VAL A 304 19.89 -4.99 11.89
N LYS A 305 20.16 -3.72 12.19
CA LYS A 305 19.14 -2.73 12.56
C LYS A 305 18.59 -2.03 11.31
N PRO A 306 17.30 -2.17 10.95
CA PRO A 306 16.76 -1.68 9.69
C PRO A 306 16.39 -0.18 9.73
N TYR A 307 17.34 0.68 10.11
CA TYR A 307 17.09 2.13 10.26
C TYR A 307 16.58 2.79 8.97
N ALA A 308 17.09 2.40 7.81
CA ALA A 308 16.64 2.95 6.53
C ALA A 308 15.14 2.69 6.30
N ALA A 309 14.70 1.43 6.43
CA ALA A 309 13.28 1.07 6.30
C ALA A 309 12.42 1.68 7.42
N TYR A 310 12.94 1.77 8.65
CA TYR A 310 12.24 2.38 9.78
C TYR A 310 11.97 3.87 9.54
N ASN A 311 12.98 4.61 9.09
CA ASN A 311 12.89 6.04 8.79
C ASN A 311 12.01 6.31 7.57
N GLN A 312 12.15 5.51 6.50
CA GLN A 312 11.29 5.62 5.32
C GLN A 312 9.81 5.40 5.69
N THR A 313 9.51 4.37 6.47
CA THR A 313 8.14 4.10 6.95
C THR A 313 7.62 5.27 7.80
N GLY A 314 8.46 5.85 8.66
CA GLY A 314 8.12 7.04 9.45
C GLY A 314 7.78 8.25 8.58
N ASN A 315 8.62 8.56 7.59
CA ASN A 315 8.42 9.68 6.68
C ASN A 315 7.13 9.54 5.86
N SER A 316 6.88 8.35 5.28
CA SER A 316 5.64 8.09 4.54
C SER A 316 4.41 8.16 5.43
N LEU A 317 4.49 7.63 6.66
CA LEU A 317 3.38 7.71 7.63
C LEU A 317 3.05 9.15 8.02
N ILE A 318 4.05 10.03 8.16
CA ILE A 318 3.83 11.46 8.45
C ILE A 318 3.03 12.12 7.32
N GLN A 319 3.39 11.87 6.06
CA GLN A 319 2.65 12.42 4.92
C GLN A 319 1.21 11.90 4.87
N ALA A 320 1.03 10.60 5.12
CA ALA A 320 -0.31 9.99 5.18
C ALA A 320 -1.15 10.62 6.30
N LYS A 321 -0.59 10.80 7.50
CA LYS A 321 -1.29 11.44 8.62
C LYS A 321 -1.64 12.91 8.37
N LYS A 322 -0.77 13.65 7.67
CA LYS A 322 -1.05 15.04 7.29
C LYS A 322 -2.29 15.12 6.41
N ALA A 323 -2.32 14.35 5.32
CA ALA A 323 -3.50 14.29 4.44
C ALA A 323 -4.74 13.69 5.12
N TYR A 324 -4.55 12.75 6.05
CA TYR A 324 -5.63 12.17 6.85
C TYR A 324 -6.37 13.20 7.71
N ALA A 325 -5.69 14.24 8.19
CA ALA A 325 -6.30 15.28 9.03
C ALA A 325 -7.44 16.02 8.31
N ASP A 326 -7.31 16.18 6.99
CA ASP A 326 -8.24 16.91 6.11
C ASP A 326 -9.40 16.03 5.60
N LEU A 327 -9.47 14.76 6.02
CA LEU A 327 -10.55 13.85 5.65
C LEU A 327 -11.82 14.10 6.49
N SER A 328 -12.97 13.74 5.91
CA SER A 328 -14.22 13.67 6.68
C SER A 328 -14.17 12.56 7.73
N GLU A 329 -14.96 12.69 8.81
CA GLU A 329 -15.00 11.71 9.90
C GLU A 329 -15.35 10.29 9.42
N THR A 330 -16.21 10.16 8.40
CA THR A 330 -16.51 8.87 7.77
C THR A 330 -15.28 8.22 7.15
N HIS A 331 -14.47 8.98 6.40
CA HIS A 331 -13.24 8.47 5.81
C HIS A 331 -12.16 8.21 6.88
N LYS A 332 -12.04 9.07 7.89
CA LYS A 332 -11.15 8.85 9.03
C LYS A 332 -11.46 7.52 9.71
N LYS A 333 -12.74 7.27 10.03
CA LYS A 333 -13.19 6.00 10.60
C LYS A 333 -12.86 4.80 9.71
N ALA A 334 -13.04 4.92 8.40
CA ALA A 334 -12.74 3.85 7.45
C ALA A 334 -11.24 3.52 7.34
N TYR A 335 -10.36 4.53 7.41
CA TYR A 335 -8.92 4.36 7.16
C TYR A 335 -8.05 4.34 8.43
N SER A 336 -8.58 4.71 9.59
CA SER A 336 -7.87 4.65 10.87
C SER A 336 -7.21 3.29 11.14
N PRO A 337 -7.85 2.13 10.89
CA PRO A 337 -7.22 0.82 11.12
C PRO A 337 -5.95 0.61 10.30
N LYS A 338 -5.90 1.12 9.06
CA LYS A 338 -4.73 0.98 8.19
C LYS A 338 -3.53 1.76 8.72
N LEU A 339 -3.74 3.00 9.17
CA LEU A 339 -2.69 3.80 9.79
C LEU A 339 -2.18 3.15 11.08
N LYS A 340 -3.09 2.63 11.93
CA LYS A 340 -2.74 1.92 13.17
C LYS A 340 -1.87 0.68 12.92
N ASN A 341 -2.13 -0.07 11.86
CA ASN A 341 -1.30 -1.22 11.51
C ASN A 341 0.13 -0.83 11.11
N ILE A 342 0.29 0.31 10.43
CA ILE A 342 1.61 0.85 10.08
C ILE A 342 2.35 1.33 11.34
N GLU A 343 1.64 2.03 12.23
CA GLU A 343 2.18 2.45 13.53
C GLU A 343 2.66 1.26 14.37
N LEU A 344 1.84 0.22 14.48
CA LEU A 344 2.18 -1.01 15.19
C LEU A 344 3.42 -1.68 14.59
N THR A 345 3.56 -1.68 13.26
CA THR A 345 4.75 -2.21 12.60
C THR A 345 6.00 -1.41 12.97
N ARG A 346 5.90 -0.08 13.04
CA ARG A 346 7.01 0.77 13.50
C ARG A 346 7.34 0.53 14.97
N GLU A 347 6.35 0.40 15.84
CA GLU A 347 6.56 0.07 17.26
C GLU A 347 7.34 -1.24 17.41
N ARG A 348 6.90 -2.29 16.70
CA ARG A 348 7.57 -3.60 16.70
C ARG A 348 9.00 -3.51 16.17
N ALA A 349 9.23 -2.69 15.14
CA ALA A 349 10.56 -2.43 14.62
C ALA A 349 11.47 -1.72 15.62
N MET A 350 10.93 -0.77 16.39
CA MET A 350 11.68 -0.11 17.45
C MET A 350 12.08 -1.11 18.54
N ASN A 351 11.16 -1.97 18.98
CA ASN A 351 11.46 -3.05 19.93
C ASN A 351 12.55 -4.01 19.41
N PHE A 352 12.55 -4.32 18.10
CA PHE A 352 13.60 -5.11 17.46
C PHE A 352 14.96 -4.39 17.50
N ILE A 353 15.00 -3.11 17.12
CA ILE A 353 16.22 -2.27 17.14
C ILE A 353 16.78 -2.15 18.57
N ASP A 354 15.91 -1.92 19.56
CA ASP A 354 16.28 -1.84 20.97
C ASP A 354 16.82 -3.17 21.49
N GLY A 355 16.20 -4.30 21.09
CA GLY A 355 16.68 -5.65 21.42
C GLY A 355 18.09 -5.90 20.90
N ILE A 356 18.39 -5.55 19.64
CA ILE A 356 19.74 -5.67 19.07
C ILE A 356 20.72 -4.76 19.84
N THR A 357 20.34 -3.50 20.07
CA THR A 357 21.19 -2.53 20.77
C THR A 357 21.50 -2.97 22.21
N ALA A 358 20.53 -3.58 22.90
CA ALA A 358 20.72 -4.18 24.21
C ALA A 358 21.68 -5.38 24.16
N GLY A 359 21.56 -6.24 23.14
CA GLY A 359 22.45 -7.38 22.92
C GLY A 359 23.89 -7.00 22.56
N GLU A 360 24.08 -5.95 21.77
CA GLU A 360 25.41 -5.38 21.46
C GLU A 360 26.13 -4.96 22.75
N LYS A 361 25.43 -4.34 23.71
CA LYS A 361 26.00 -3.99 25.03
C LYS A 361 26.43 -5.22 25.83
N LEU A 362 25.66 -6.31 25.76
CA LEU A 362 26.05 -7.58 26.40
C LEU A 362 27.34 -8.12 25.77
N THR A 363 27.46 -8.09 24.45
CA THR A 363 28.64 -8.57 23.72
C THR A 363 29.91 -7.81 24.14
N VAL A 364 29.82 -6.50 24.37
CA VAL A 364 30.96 -5.70 24.85
C VAL A 364 31.41 -6.17 26.24
N LYS A 365 30.48 -6.31 27.19
CA LYS A 365 30.81 -6.77 28.56
C LYS A 365 31.24 -8.24 28.63
N GLN A 366 30.69 -9.08 27.76
CA GLN A 366 31.15 -10.45 27.57
C GLN A 366 32.63 -10.47 27.17
N ARG A 367 33.01 -9.68 26.16
CA ARG A 367 34.42 -9.60 25.69
C ARG A 367 35.36 -9.03 26.74
N GLU A 368 34.92 -8.06 27.54
CA GLU A 368 35.71 -7.54 28.67
C GLU A 368 36.01 -8.66 29.69
N LEU A 369 35.00 -9.44 30.10
CA LEU A 369 35.19 -10.58 31.00
C LEU A 369 36.12 -11.64 30.39
N GLU A 370 35.91 -11.98 29.12
CA GLU A 370 36.77 -12.89 28.35
C GLU A 370 38.23 -12.43 28.36
N SER A 371 38.46 -11.12 28.20
CA SER A 371 39.80 -10.53 28.19
C SER A 371 40.49 -10.65 29.56
N HIS A 372 39.79 -10.31 30.65
CA HIS A 372 40.36 -10.42 32.00
C HIS A 372 40.62 -11.87 32.40
N LYS A 373 39.71 -12.78 32.03
CA LYS A 373 39.88 -14.23 32.21
C LYS A 373 41.16 -14.73 31.50
N ARG A 374 41.37 -14.35 30.24
CA ARG A 374 42.59 -14.72 29.48
C ARG A 374 43.87 -14.11 30.05
N ALA A 375 43.78 -12.96 30.72
CA ALA A 375 44.92 -12.32 31.37
C ALA A 375 45.25 -12.94 32.74
N GLY A 376 44.35 -13.75 33.32
CA GLY A 376 44.48 -14.23 34.69
C GLY A 376 44.34 -13.12 35.75
N ASP A 377 43.75 -11.98 35.38
CA ASP A 377 43.52 -10.84 36.28
C ASP A 377 42.25 -11.08 37.09
N LEU A 378 42.40 -11.70 38.27
CA LEU A 378 41.29 -12.20 39.07
C LEU A 378 40.35 -11.08 39.55
N ASP A 379 40.90 -9.95 40.00
CA ASP A 379 40.11 -8.85 40.54
C ASP A 379 39.29 -8.16 39.44
N LYS A 380 39.90 -7.92 38.26
CA LYS A 380 39.14 -7.37 37.12
C LYS A 380 38.17 -8.37 36.52
N MET A 381 38.48 -9.67 36.56
CA MET A 381 37.59 -10.74 36.16
C MET A 381 36.33 -10.77 37.04
N GLU A 382 36.48 -10.74 38.37
CA GLU A 382 35.37 -10.66 39.32
C GLU A 382 34.52 -9.41 39.08
N ALA A 383 35.14 -8.23 38.97
CA ALA A 383 34.42 -6.99 38.71
C ALA A 383 33.62 -7.05 37.38
N SER A 384 34.22 -7.62 36.33
CA SER A 384 33.57 -7.79 35.03
C SER A 384 32.43 -8.82 35.06
N TYR A 385 32.58 -9.89 35.85
CA TYR A 385 31.54 -10.90 36.07
C TYR A 385 30.29 -10.28 36.70
N HIS A 386 30.45 -9.53 37.78
CA HIS A 386 29.32 -8.84 38.43
C HIS A 386 28.69 -7.78 37.52
N SER A 387 29.52 -7.03 36.79
CA SER A 387 29.06 -6.05 35.80
C SER A 387 28.19 -6.70 34.72
N LEU A 388 28.65 -7.78 34.09
CA LEU A 388 27.92 -8.50 33.07
C LEU A 388 26.64 -9.14 33.62
N SER A 389 26.70 -9.79 34.79
CA SER A 389 25.54 -10.39 35.46
C SER A 389 24.43 -9.36 35.72
N SER A 390 24.79 -8.18 36.23
CA SER A 390 23.85 -7.08 36.43
C SER A 390 23.27 -6.54 35.10
N LEU A 391 24.09 -6.51 34.05
CA LEU A 391 23.68 -5.98 32.75
C LEU A 391 22.69 -6.93 32.05
N ILE A 392 22.91 -8.25 32.10
CA ILE A 392 21.98 -9.25 31.54
C ILE A 392 20.58 -9.05 32.13
N LYS A 393 20.48 -8.91 33.46
CA LYS A 393 19.19 -8.65 34.14
C LYS A 393 18.51 -7.38 33.65
N ARG A 394 19.26 -6.27 33.53
CA ARG A 394 18.72 -4.97 33.08
C ARG A 394 18.31 -4.97 31.60
N GLN A 395 19.07 -5.64 30.75
CA GLN A 395 18.86 -5.65 29.29
C GLN A 395 17.81 -6.69 28.85
N ALA A 396 17.50 -7.68 29.69
CA ALA A 396 16.48 -8.70 29.40
C ALA A 396 15.15 -8.09 28.94
N GLN A 397 14.69 -7.01 29.56
CA GLN A 397 13.43 -6.36 29.18
C GLN A 397 13.37 -5.93 27.70
N TYR A 398 14.48 -5.53 27.09
CA TYR A 398 14.52 -5.14 25.68
C TYR A 398 14.58 -6.35 24.76
N LEU A 399 15.36 -7.36 25.15
CA LEU A 399 15.48 -8.61 24.40
C LEU A 399 14.14 -9.36 24.33
N TYR A 400 13.38 -9.41 25.43
CA TYR A 400 12.09 -10.08 25.47
C TYR A 400 10.93 -9.27 24.84
N ARG A 401 11.11 -7.96 24.60
CA ARG A 401 10.16 -7.12 23.84
C ARG A 401 10.21 -7.37 22.34
N VAL A 402 11.24 -8.04 21.83
CA VAL A 402 11.30 -8.42 20.41
C VAL A 402 10.10 -9.29 20.05
N HIS A 403 9.40 -8.91 18.98
CA HIS A 403 8.18 -9.58 18.52
C HIS A 403 8.50 -10.76 17.60
N GLY A 404 7.65 -11.79 17.67
CA GLY A 404 7.87 -13.07 17.00
C GLY A 404 8.79 -13.97 17.81
N LYS A 405 8.36 -15.21 18.07
CA LYS A 405 9.13 -16.16 18.89
C LYS A 405 10.46 -16.49 18.21
N THR A 406 10.42 -16.86 16.95
CA THR A 406 11.59 -17.15 16.09
C THR A 406 12.59 -16.01 16.08
N THR A 407 12.13 -14.77 15.83
CA THR A 407 12.96 -13.56 15.84
C THR A 407 13.59 -13.31 17.20
N ARG A 408 12.80 -13.39 18.27
CA ARG A 408 13.28 -13.19 19.64
C ARG A 408 14.33 -14.23 20.02
N ASP A 409 14.05 -15.49 19.76
CA ASP A 409 14.97 -16.60 20.05
C ASP A 409 16.29 -16.42 19.28
N ALA A 410 16.25 -15.95 18.04
CA ALA A 410 17.46 -15.61 17.27
C ALA A 410 18.27 -14.47 17.91
N VAL A 411 17.60 -13.42 18.41
CA VAL A 411 18.28 -12.31 19.14
C VAL A 411 18.87 -12.79 20.45
N LEU A 412 18.15 -13.61 21.23
CA LEU A 412 18.64 -14.19 22.49
C LEU A 412 19.87 -15.07 22.24
N LYS A 413 19.78 -15.98 21.26
CA LYS A 413 20.88 -16.85 20.86
C LYS A 413 22.12 -16.10 20.39
N GLN A 414 21.92 -14.97 19.72
CA GLN A 414 23.02 -14.15 19.21
C GLN A 414 23.77 -13.40 20.33
N TYR A 415 23.09 -13.01 21.41
CA TYR A 415 23.64 -12.04 22.37
C TYR A 415 23.58 -12.47 23.84
N LYS A 416 22.42 -12.99 24.29
CA LYS A 416 22.21 -13.34 25.70
C LYS A 416 22.86 -14.69 26.03
N ASP A 417 22.64 -15.70 25.21
CA ASP A 417 23.13 -17.06 25.49
C ASP A 417 24.66 -17.13 25.63
N PRO A 418 25.47 -16.48 24.75
CA PRO A 418 26.93 -16.44 24.94
C PRO A 418 27.35 -15.72 26.22
N SER A 419 26.62 -14.66 26.60
CA SER A 419 26.87 -13.89 27.81
C SER A 419 26.54 -14.68 29.09
N GLU A 420 25.48 -15.49 29.08
CA GLU A 420 25.17 -16.37 30.21
C GLU A 420 26.14 -17.54 30.30
N LYS A 421 26.56 -18.09 29.14
CA LYS A 421 27.53 -19.17 29.09
C LYS A 421 28.87 -18.79 29.73
N ILE A 422 29.41 -17.61 29.41
CA ILE A 422 30.67 -17.17 30.02
C ILE A 422 30.54 -16.93 31.53
N LEU A 423 29.39 -16.45 32.02
CA LEU A 423 29.15 -16.32 33.45
C LEU A 423 29.15 -17.70 34.10
N GLU A 424 28.48 -18.69 33.52
CA GLU A 424 28.46 -20.04 34.08
C GLU A 424 29.87 -20.65 34.15
N GLU A 425 30.64 -20.54 33.07
CA GLU A 425 32.03 -21.02 33.00
C GLU A 425 32.98 -20.31 33.97
N THR A 426 32.67 -19.08 34.38
CA THR A 426 33.55 -18.24 35.21
C THR A 426 33.10 -18.19 36.67
N ARG A 427 31.88 -18.65 36.98
CA ARG A 427 31.25 -18.55 38.30
C ARG A 427 32.13 -19.11 39.41
N MET A 428 32.61 -20.34 39.24
CA MET A 428 33.43 -21.00 40.28
C MET A 428 34.72 -20.25 40.55
N ALA A 429 35.41 -19.78 39.50
CA ALA A 429 36.65 -19.02 39.66
C ALA A 429 36.45 -17.72 40.42
N VAL A 430 35.34 -17.01 40.17
CA VAL A 430 34.99 -15.80 40.92
C VAL A 430 34.69 -16.13 42.38
N THR A 431 33.92 -17.20 42.65
CA THR A 431 33.67 -17.65 44.03
C THR A 431 34.97 -17.96 44.76
N LEU A 432 35.91 -18.65 44.11
CA LEU A 432 37.21 -18.95 44.70
C LEU A 432 38.04 -17.69 44.95
N ASN A 433 38.02 -16.69 44.05
CA ASN A 433 38.69 -15.41 44.30
C ASN A 433 38.14 -14.71 45.54
N MET A 434 36.81 -14.62 45.66
CA MET A 434 36.15 -14.04 46.83
C MET A 434 36.48 -14.79 48.13
N VAL A 435 36.60 -16.12 48.06
CA VAL A 435 37.02 -16.94 49.22
C VAL A 435 38.46 -16.63 49.62
N LEU A 436 39.39 -16.49 48.67
CA LEU A 436 40.77 -16.09 48.95
C LEU A 436 40.84 -14.71 49.61
N ASP A 437 40.06 -13.75 49.11
CA ASP A 437 39.97 -12.41 49.72
C ASP A 437 39.39 -12.48 51.14
N GLN A 438 38.39 -13.33 51.38
CA GLN A 438 37.82 -13.52 52.70
C GLN A 438 38.80 -14.21 53.67
N ILE A 439 39.59 -15.19 53.22
CA ILE A 439 40.64 -15.82 54.04
C ILE A 439 41.65 -14.77 54.50
N LYS A 440 42.06 -13.87 53.61
CA LYS A 440 42.97 -12.76 53.95
C LYS A 440 42.37 -11.84 55.02
N VAL A 441 41.08 -11.54 54.93
CA VAL A 441 40.35 -10.77 55.96
C VAL A 441 40.31 -11.53 57.29
N ASP A 442 40.00 -12.83 57.28
CA ASP A 442 39.93 -13.67 58.48
C ASP A 442 41.29 -13.81 59.19
N HIS A 443 42.39 -13.97 58.44
CA HIS A 443 43.74 -13.96 59.01
C HIS A 443 44.04 -12.63 59.71
N THR A 444 43.69 -11.51 59.09
CA THR A 444 43.87 -10.17 59.67
C THR A 444 43.04 -10.00 60.94
N ALA A 445 41.84 -10.60 60.99
CA ALA A 445 40.93 -10.57 62.14
C ALA A 445 41.22 -11.65 63.20
N GLN A 446 42.28 -12.46 63.04
CA GLN A 446 42.60 -13.62 63.89
C GLN A 446 41.47 -14.67 63.99
N ASN A 447 40.59 -14.74 62.99
CA ASN A 447 39.49 -15.70 62.90
C ASN A 447 39.97 -17.03 62.28
N GLN A 448 40.68 -17.85 63.06
CA GLN A 448 41.25 -19.11 62.57
C GLN A 448 40.21 -20.08 61.99
N SER A 449 39.04 -20.21 62.63
CA SER A 449 37.98 -21.10 62.16
C SER A 449 37.40 -20.66 60.80
N GLY A 450 37.34 -19.34 60.55
CA GLY A 450 36.92 -18.79 59.26
C GLY A 450 37.93 -19.10 58.15
N ALA A 451 39.22 -18.82 58.42
CA ALA A 451 40.31 -19.08 57.49
C ALA A 451 40.41 -20.56 57.10
N GLU A 452 40.36 -21.49 58.06
CA GLU A 452 40.39 -22.94 57.81
C GLU A 452 39.22 -23.40 56.93
N LYS A 453 38.00 -22.91 57.18
CA LYS A 453 36.83 -23.22 56.34
C LYS A 453 37.01 -22.71 54.91
N GLY A 454 37.57 -21.50 54.75
CA GLY A 454 37.86 -20.93 53.44
C GLY A 454 38.88 -21.76 52.67
N ILE A 455 39.98 -22.16 53.31
CA ILE A 455 41.03 -23.00 52.72
C ILE A 455 40.46 -24.34 52.25
N LEU A 456 39.73 -25.04 53.13
CA LEU A 456 39.09 -26.31 52.79
C LEU A 456 38.13 -26.18 51.61
N TYR A 457 37.34 -25.10 51.58
CA TYR A 457 36.45 -24.81 50.46
C TYR A 457 37.23 -24.58 49.17
N PHE A 458 38.32 -23.80 49.22
CA PHE A 458 39.15 -23.52 48.05
C PHE A 458 39.76 -24.80 47.47
N GLU A 459 40.45 -25.58 48.30
CA GLU A 459 41.11 -26.82 47.89
C GLU A 459 40.12 -27.84 47.31
N SER A 460 38.95 -27.97 47.93
CA SER A 460 37.90 -28.91 47.49
C SER A 460 37.23 -28.51 46.17
N ASN A 461 37.33 -27.24 45.77
CA ASN A 461 36.60 -26.71 44.61
C ASN A 461 37.51 -26.21 43.48
N LEU A 462 38.84 -26.12 43.66
CA LEU A 462 39.77 -25.67 42.62
C LEU A 462 39.68 -26.51 41.35
N SER A 463 39.48 -27.83 41.48
CA SER A 463 39.32 -28.76 40.36
C SER A 463 38.08 -28.52 39.50
N LYS A 464 37.11 -27.73 40.00
CA LYS A 464 35.91 -27.32 39.25
C LYS A 464 36.16 -26.11 38.34
N VAL A 465 37.32 -25.46 38.44
CA VAL A 465 37.76 -24.44 37.48
C VAL A 465 38.49 -25.14 36.34
N SER A 466 38.07 -24.90 35.10
CA SER A 466 38.63 -25.59 33.94
C SER A 466 39.70 -24.80 33.18
N ASP A 467 39.79 -23.48 33.41
CA ASP A 467 40.71 -22.61 32.67
C ASP A 467 42.12 -22.63 33.31
N PRO A 468 43.17 -23.11 32.62
CA PRO A 468 44.50 -23.25 33.20
C PRO A 468 45.14 -21.93 33.62
N VAL A 469 44.86 -20.84 32.90
CA VAL A 469 45.40 -19.51 33.24
C VAL A 469 44.78 -19.03 34.55
N VAL A 470 43.47 -19.22 34.70
CA VAL A 470 42.73 -18.85 35.91
C VAL A 470 43.11 -19.75 37.09
N ILE A 471 43.27 -21.07 36.88
CA ILE A 471 43.76 -21.99 37.92
C ILE A 471 45.12 -21.52 38.45
N LYS A 472 46.06 -21.21 37.53
CA LYS A 472 47.39 -20.74 37.92
C LYS A 472 47.33 -19.42 38.69
N ALA A 473 46.49 -18.48 38.26
CA ALA A 473 46.30 -17.22 38.97
C ALA A 473 45.73 -17.43 40.38
N LEU A 474 44.73 -18.29 40.53
CA LEU A 474 44.13 -18.64 41.83
C LEU A 474 45.14 -19.33 42.75
N GLN A 475 45.94 -20.26 42.23
CA GLN A 475 47.00 -20.93 43.00
C GLN A 475 48.08 -19.95 43.46
N ASN A 476 48.49 -19.01 42.60
CA ASN A 476 49.43 -17.97 42.99
C ASN A 476 48.87 -17.11 44.13
N LYS A 477 47.64 -16.59 43.98
CA LYS A 477 46.97 -15.79 45.02
C LYS A 477 46.78 -16.57 46.33
N TYR A 478 46.51 -17.88 46.25
CA TYR A 478 46.43 -18.77 47.42
C TYR A 478 47.79 -18.94 48.11
N ASN A 479 48.86 -19.19 47.34
CA ASN A 479 50.21 -19.36 47.91
C ASN A 479 50.72 -18.08 48.60
N GLU A 480 50.34 -16.90 48.10
CA GLU A 480 50.66 -15.61 48.73
C GLU A 480 50.10 -15.47 50.16
N LEU A 481 49.05 -16.22 50.52
CA LEU A 481 48.47 -16.21 51.87
C LEU A 481 49.39 -16.82 52.93
N TYR A 482 50.38 -17.63 52.53
CA TYR A 482 51.32 -18.31 53.43
C TYR A 482 52.72 -17.67 53.48
N VAL A 483 52.95 -16.61 52.70
CA VAL A 483 54.24 -15.91 52.60
C VAL A 483 54.26 -14.62 53.44
N GLN A 484 53.16 -14.28 54.11
CA GLN A 484 53.03 -13.17 55.08
C GLN A 484 52.92 -13.70 56.50
#